data_AF-A0A9D7YPV0-F1
#
_entry.id   AF-A0A9D7YPV0-F1
#
_cell.length_a   1.000
_cell.length_b   1.000
_cell.length_c   1.000
_cell.angle_alpha   90.00
_cell.angle_beta   90.00
_cell.angle_gamma   90.00
#
_symmetry.space_group_name_H-M   'P 1'
#
loop_
_entity.id
_entity.type
_entity.pdbx_description
1 polymer ?
#
loop_
_entity_poly.entity_id
_entity_poly.type
_entity_poly.pdbx_seq_one_letter_code
_entity_poly.pdbx_strand_id
1 'polypeptide(L)'
;MIVSATIGGNADIFPKILELHVPRGSLVADVTYGKGIFWQNVPDGYYWVQGTDIATGVDCRQLPYADNTIDCVVLDPPYMEGFYRKASLQKAGSGFNVSPGLRQWR
;
A
#
# COMPACT_ATOMS: atom_id res chain seq x y z
N MET A 1 -28.85 8.21 10.95
CA MET A 1 -27.67 7.63 10.27
C MET A 1 -26.79 8.80 9.86
N ILE A 2 -25.56 8.88 10.35
CA ILE A 2 -24.58 9.86 9.87
C ILE A 2 -23.66 9.11 8.92
N VAL A 3 -23.58 9.59 7.67
CA VAL A 3 -22.67 9.04 6.66
C VAL A 3 -21.68 10.15 6.34
N SER A 4 -20.40 9.88 6.58
CA SER A 4 -19.30 10.78 6.20
C SER A 4 -18.54 10.19 5.03
N ALA A 5 -18.24 11.00 4.02
CA ALA A 5 -17.31 10.67 2.96
C ALA A 5 -16.09 11.59 3.06
N THR A 6 -14.91 11.04 2.83
CA THR A 6 -13.66 11.80 2.78
C THR A 6 -12.95 11.53 1.45
N ILE A 7 -12.44 12.57 0.83
CA ILE A 7 -11.66 12.50 -0.43
C ILE A 7 -10.24 13.00 -0.12
N GLY A 8 -9.24 12.31 -0.65
CA GLY A 8 -7.82 12.57 -0.41
C GLY A 8 -6.95 11.49 -1.05
N GLY A 9 -5.62 11.66 -0.98
CA GLY A 9 -4.70 10.61 -1.40
C GLY A 9 -4.63 9.46 -0.40
N ASN A 10 -4.02 8.34 -0.79
CA ASN A 10 -3.93 7.15 0.07
C ASN A 10 -3.27 7.47 1.42
N ALA A 11 -2.15 8.21 1.39
CA ALA A 11 -1.46 8.63 2.60
C ALA A 11 -2.25 9.59 3.50
N ASP A 12 -3.23 10.33 2.95
CA ASP A 12 -4.04 11.27 3.72
C ASP A 12 -5.29 10.59 4.32
N ILE A 13 -5.82 9.60 3.61
CA ILE A 13 -7.00 8.85 4.03
C ILE A 13 -6.61 7.73 5.01
N PHE A 14 -5.47 7.08 4.80
CA PHE A 14 -5.07 5.89 5.57
C PHE A 14 -5.03 6.13 7.10
N PRO A 15 -4.48 7.23 7.63
CA PRO A 15 -4.53 7.51 9.07
C PRO A 15 -5.96 7.58 9.63
N LYS A 16 -6.92 8.05 8.83
CA LYS A 16 -8.35 8.14 9.23
C LYS A 16 -8.99 6.76 9.26
N ILE A 17 -8.62 5.88 8.33
CA ILE A 17 -9.07 4.48 8.35
C ILE A 17 -8.54 3.80 9.63
N LEU A 18 -7.26 3.97 9.94
CA LEU A 18 -6.65 3.42 11.15
C LEU A 18 -7.34 3.95 12.41
N GLU A 19 -7.60 5.25 12.51
CA GLU A 19 -8.28 5.85 13.66
C GLU A 19 -9.67 5.26 13.91
N LEU A 20 -10.40 4.90 12.85
CA LEU A 20 -11.74 4.34 12.96
C LEU A 20 -11.76 2.86 13.33
N HIS A 21 -10.74 2.10 12.91
CA HIS A 21 -10.79 0.63 12.91
C HIS A 21 -9.72 -0.05 13.76
N VAL A 22 -8.62 0.63 14.07
CA VAL A 22 -7.44 0.02 14.69
C VAL A 22 -7.09 0.77 15.98
N PRO A 23 -7.23 0.12 17.16
CA PRO A 23 -6.82 0.71 18.43
C PRO A 23 -5.35 1.14 18.41
N ARG A 24 -5.03 2.31 18.99
CA ARG A 24 -3.64 2.73 19.17
C ARG A 24 -2.87 1.72 20.04
N GLY A 25 -1.60 1.51 19.72
CA GLY A 25 -0.74 0.51 20.36
C GLY A 25 -0.82 -0.88 19.73
N SER A 26 -1.72 -1.11 18.76
CA SER A 26 -1.84 -2.39 18.06
C SER A 26 -0.56 -2.78 17.30
N LEU A 27 -0.30 -4.08 17.23
CA LEU A 27 0.65 -4.68 16.32
C LEU A 27 -0.02 -4.91 14.96
N VAL A 28 0.44 -4.19 13.94
CA VAL A 28 -0.11 -4.19 12.59
C VAL A 28 0.85 -4.86 11.62
N ALA A 29 0.39 -5.88 10.92
CA ALA A 29 1.11 -6.47 9.79
C ALA A 29 0.65 -5.80 8.48
N ASP A 30 1.52 -5.02 7.86
CA ASP A 30 1.32 -4.57 6.48
C ASP A 30 2.03 -5.54 5.55
N VAL A 31 1.25 -6.39 4.90
CA VAL A 31 1.76 -7.52 4.10
C VAL A 31 1.96 -7.16 2.62
N THR A 32 1.78 -5.87 2.31
CA THR A 32 1.97 -5.25 1.00
C THR A 32 2.68 -3.89 1.17
N TYR A 33 3.68 -3.85 2.05
CA TYR A 33 4.24 -2.61 2.58
C TYR A 33 4.85 -1.69 1.50
N GLY A 34 5.39 -2.27 0.43
CA GLY A 34 6.04 -1.54 -0.67
C GLY A 34 7.09 -0.54 -0.16
N LYS A 35 6.81 0.76 -0.32
CA LYS A 35 7.67 1.87 0.11
C LYS A 35 7.23 2.53 1.43
N GLY A 36 6.18 2.01 2.08
CA GLY A 36 5.62 2.58 3.31
C GLY A 36 4.85 3.90 3.12
N ILE A 37 4.41 4.23 1.90
CA ILE A 37 3.75 5.52 1.61
C ILE A 37 2.46 5.73 2.42
N PHE A 38 1.72 4.67 2.72
CA PHE A 38 0.51 4.76 3.57
C PHE A 38 0.83 5.32 4.96
N TRP A 39 2.00 4.99 5.49
CA TRP A 39 2.41 5.28 6.85
C TRP A 39 3.02 6.68 7.01
N GLN A 40 3.34 7.39 5.92
CA GLN A 40 4.07 8.66 5.96
C GLN A 40 3.41 9.77 6.81
N ASN A 41 2.07 9.73 6.93
CA ASN A 41 1.28 10.69 7.70
C ASN A 41 0.70 10.09 8.99
N VAL A 42 1.04 8.83 9.31
CA VAL A 42 0.65 8.20 10.57
C VAL A 42 1.66 8.64 11.64
N PRO A 43 1.22 9.24 12.76
CA PRO A 43 2.14 9.66 13.80
C PRO A 43 2.96 8.49 14.36
N ASP A 44 4.25 8.73 14.56
CA ASP A 44 5.16 7.74 15.16
C ASP A 44 4.66 7.27 16.52
N GLY A 45 4.83 5.98 16.80
CA GLY A 45 4.45 5.36 18.07
C GLY A 45 2.96 5.08 18.24
N TYR A 46 2.10 5.41 17.27
CA TYR A 46 0.68 5.05 17.34
C TYR A 46 0.45 3.55 17.11
N TYR A 47 1.30 2.90 16.31
CA TYR A 47 1.18 1.50 15.95
C TYR A 47 2.56 0.86 15.86
N TRP A 48 2.65 -0.44 16.15
CA TRP A 48 3.84 -1.24 15.88
C TRP A 48 3.67 -1.89 14.52
N VAL A 49 4.47 -1.50 13.54
CA VAL A 49 4.27 -1.93 12.15
C VAL A 49 5.29 -2.98 11.76
N GLN A 50 4.82 -4.15 11.31
CA GLN A 50 5.62 -5.18 10.66
C GLN A 50 5.36 -5.13 9.15
N GLY A 51 6.25 -4.43 8.44
CA GLY A 51 6.19 -4.28 6.99
C GLY A 51 6.83 -5.47 6.28
N THR A 52 6.05 -6.15 5.44
CA THR A 52 6.51 -7.24 4.57
C THR A 52 5.98 -7.06 3.16
N ASP A 53 6.72 -7.56 2.18
CA ASP A 53 6.32 -7.43 0.77
C ASP A 53 6.90 -8.59 -0.06
N ILE A 54 6.20 -8.98 -1.11
CA ILE A 54 6.67 -9.99 -2.08
C ILE A 54 7.98 -9.53 -2.75
N ALA A 55 8.15 -8.23 -2.97
CA ALA A 55 9.38 -7.64 -3.49
C ALA A 55 10.57 -7.78 -2.53
N THR A 56 10.30 -7.93 -1.23
CA THR A 56 11.31 -8.22 -0.20
C THR A 56 11.46 -9.72 0.09
N GLY A 57 10.73 -10.58 -0.63
CA GLY A 57 10.82 -12.03 -0.52
C GLY A 57 9.83 -12.68 0.45
N VAL A 58 8.87 -11.93 1.01
CA VAL A 58 7.85 -12.48 1.90
C VAL A 58 6.52 -12.60 1.16
N ASP A 59 6.04 -13.83 0.99
CA ASP A 59 4.74 -14.11 0.40
C ASP A 59 3.64 -14.01 1.46
N CYS A 60 2.64 -13.15 1.25
CA CYS A 60 1.55 -12.95 2.20
C CYS A 60 0.63 -14.17 2.35
N ARG A 61 0.77 -15.19 1.50
CA ARG A 61 0.11 -16.50 1.64
C ARG A 61 0.81 -17.40 2.67
N GLN A 62 2.04 -17.07 3.07
CA GLN A 62 2.85 -17.79 4.03
C GLN A 62 3.68 -16.82 4.88
N LEU A 63 3.02 -16.13 5.80
CA LEU A 63 3.64 -15.10 6.63
C LEU A 63 4.63 -15.69 7.66
N PRO A 64 5.73 -14.97 7.99
CA PRO A 64 6.71 -15.41 8.98
C PRO A 64 6.32 -15.06 10.43
N TYR A 65 5.06 -14.71 10.67
CA TYR A 65 4.57 -14.26 11.97
C TYR A 65 3.99 -15.44 12.75
N ALA A 66 4.12 -15.40 14.07
CA ALA A 66 3.53 -16.42 14.93
C ALA A 66 2.00 -16.27 15.01
N ASP A 67 1.31 -17.40 15.16
CA ASP A 67 -0.15 -17.42 15.27
C ASP A 67 -0.65 -16.57 16.46
N ASN A 68 -1.80 -15.91 16.26
CA ASN A 68 -2.48 -15.10 17.29
C ASN A 68 -1.64 -13.95 17.88
N THR A 69 -0.70 -13.40 17.11
CA THR A 69 0.15 -12.27 17.56
C THR A 69 -0.23 -10.93 16.94
N ILE A 70 -0.86 -10.92 15.77
CA ILE A 70 -1.18 -9.70 15.01
C ILE A 70 -2.60 -9.21 15.35
N ASP A 71 -2.73 -7.93 15.68
CA ASP A 71 -4.02 -7.30 16.00
C ASP A 71 -4.75 -6.83 14.74
N CYS A 72 -4.01 -6.41 13.70
CA CYS A 72 -4.56 -5.89 12.45
C CYS A 72 -3.69 -6.27 11.24
N VAL A 73 -4.33 -6.61 10.12
CA VAL A 73 -3.66 -6.83 8.84
C VAL A 73 -4.05 -5.74 7.86
N VAL A 74 -3.06 -5.11 7.23
CA VAL A 74 -3.21 -4.21 6.09
C VAL A 74 -2.80 -4.97 4.84
N LEU A 75 -3.71 -5.05 3.87
CA LEU A 75 -3.55 -5.81 2.63
C LEU A 75 -4.10 -5.00 1.45
N ASP A 76 -3.20 -4.52 0.59
CA ASP A 76 -3.49 -3.79 -0.65
C ASP A 76 -2.76 -4.45 -1.84
N PRO A 77 -3.20 -5.65 -2.28
CA PRO A 77 -2.54 -6.38 -3.34
C PRO A 77 -2.78 -5.67 -4.69
N PRO A 78 -1.83 -5.76 -5.63
CA PRO A 78 -1.99 -5.13 -6.94
C PRO A 78 -3.25 -5.64 -7.66
N TYR A 79 -4.07 -4.72 -8.16
CA TYR A 79 -5.23 -5.08 -8.98
C TYR A 79 -4.79 -5.74 -10.29
N MET A 80 -5.20 -7.00 -10.46
CA MET A 80 -4.74 -7.91 -11.53
C MET A 80 -5.45 -7.73 -12.88
N GLU A 81 -6.06 -6.58 -13.18
CA GLU A 81 -6.76 -6.40 -14.47
C GLU A 81 -5.79 -6.38 -15.67
N GLY A 82 -4.49 -6.11 -15.42
CA GLY A 82 -3.42 -6.24 -16.40
C GLY A 82 -2.62 -7.56 -16.35
N PHE A 83 -2.77 -8.37 -15.30
CA PHE A 83 -1.92 -9.55 -15.08
C PHE A 83 -2.36 -10.77 -15.89
N TYR A 84 -3.66 -10.88 -16.20
CA TYR A 84 -4.15 -11.90 -17.14
C TYR A 84 -3.70 -11.68 -18.60
N ARG A 85 -3.23 -10.47 -18.97
CA ARG A 85 -2.64 -10.24 -20.32
C ARG A 85 -1.17 -10.62 -20.43
N LYS A 86 -0.44 -10.77 -19.31
CA LYS A 86 1.02 -10.81 -19.32
C LYS A 86 1.65 -12.03 -18.64
N ALA A 87 0.95 -13.16 -18.63
CA ALA A 87 1.60 -14.46 -18.40
C ALA A 87 2.62 -14.82 -19.50
N SER A 88 2.79 -14.02 -20.57
CA SER A 88 3.66 -14.35 -21.71
C SER A 88 4.82 -13.40 -22.02
N LEU A 89 4.91 -12.14 -21.54
CA LEU A 89 5.95 -11.23 -22.07
C LEU A 89 6.56 -10.23 -21.07
N GLN A 90 7.81 -10.58 -20.69
CA GLN A 90 9.01 -9.75 -20.62
C GLN A 90 9.16 -8.70 -19.50
N LYS A 91 10.18 -8.95 -18.65
CA LYS A 91 11.05 -7.96 -18.00
C LYS A 91 11.69 -7.07 -19.08
N ALA A 92 11.43 -5.77 -19.04
CA ALA A 92 12.26 -4.69 -19.60
C ALA A 92 11.81 -3.41 -18.86
N GLY A 93 12.67 -2.64 -18.21
CA GLY A 93 13.91 -2.08 -18.72
C GLY A 93 13.68 -0.57 -18.88
N SER A 94 14.40 0.22 -18.08
CA SER A 94 14.38 1.68 -17.91
C SER A 94 13.88 2.56 -19.08
N GLY A 95 13.06 3.58 -18.76
CA GLY A 95 12.77 4.71 -19.65
C GLY A 95 12.86 6.04 -18.91
N PHE A 96 13.79 6.90 -19.32
CA PHE A 96 13.95 8.29 -18.90
C PHE A 96 12.87 9.18 -19.55
N ASN A 97 12.37 10.19 -18.83
CA ASN A 97 11.46 11.21 -19.37
C ASN A 97 12.24 12.38 -19.97
N VAL A 98 12.06 12.64 -21.26
CA VAL A 98 12.35 13.93 -21.90
C VAL A 98 11.04 14.56 -22.34
N SER A 99 10.73 15.76 -21.84
CA SER A 99 9.51 16.51 -22.18
C SER A 99 9.63 17.18 -23.55
N PRO A 100 8.67 17.01 -24.48
CA PRO A 100 8.58 17.86 -25.67
C PRO A 100 7.51 18.94 -25.47
N GLY A 101 7.91 20.19 -25.71
CA GLY A 101 7.07 21.38 -25.61
C GLY A 101 5.88 21.38 -26.57
N LEU A 102 4.77 21.93 -26.07
CA LEU A 102 3.51 22.12 -26.79
C LEU A 102 3.66 23.29 -27.79
N ARG A 103 3.51 23.00 -29.08
CA ARG A 103 3.32 24.00 -30.15
C ARG A 103 1.88 23.91 -30.66
N GLN A 104 1.30 25.08 -30.86
CA GLN A 104 -0.12 25.40 -30.97
C GLN A 104 -0.57 25.33 -32.44
N TRP A 105 -1.82 24.92 -32.70
CA TRP A 105 -2.46 25.14 -34.01
C TRP A 105 -3.91 25.58 -33.84
N ARG A 106 -4.22 26.69 -34.50
CA ARG A 106 -5.55 27.17 -34.91
C ARG A 106 -6.06 26.34 -36.08
#